data_AF-A0A537JHU7-F1
#
_entry.id   AF-A0A537JHU7-F1
#
_cell.length_a   1.000
_cell.length_b   1.000
_cell.length_c   1.000
_cell.angle_alpha   90.00
_cell.angle_beta   90.00
_cell.angle_gamma   90.00
#
_symmetry.space_group_name_H-M   'P 1'
#
loop_
_entity.id
_entity.type
_entity.pdbx_description
1 polymer ?
#
loop_
_entity_poly.entity_id
_entity_poly.type
_entity_poly.pdbx_seq_one_letter_code
_entity_poly.pdbx_strand_id
1 'polypeptide(L)'
;MTPAATQFVGPVTFRALSHHPVITDMWDPHGRWDEPHVALGELADLYLIAPATADTLGRLAGGLAGDVVCATALATRAPILVAPAMSDAMAESPAVQENLARLRARGVHVVGPERGPLASGKVGLGRMAEPEVIVGEVAALLSGRAGRR
;
A
#
# COMPACT_ATOMS: atom_id res chain seq x y z
N MET A 1 -7.74 4.35 3.95
CA MET A 1 -8.33 3.21 3.21
C MET A 1 -8.92 3.73 1.91
N THR A 2 -8.81 2.97 0.82
CA THR A 2 -9.48 3.32 -0.44
C THR A 2 -10.99 3.02 -0.32
N PRO A 3 -11.86 3.65 -1.14
CA PRO A 3 -13.28 3.32 -1.17
C PRO A 3 -13.55 1.84 -1.50
N ALA A 4 -12.73 1.23 -2.35
CA ALA A 4 -12.86 -0.20 -2.68
C ALA A 4 -12.51 -1.11 -1.49
N ALA A 5 -11.52 -0.75 -0.68
CA ALA A 5 -11.12 -1.55 0.49
C ALA A 5 -12.23 -1.65 1.55
N THR A 6 -13.07 -0.61 1.69
CA THR A 6 -14.16 -0.60 2.67
C THR A 6 -15.28 -1.60 2.35
N GLN A 7 -15.33 -2.11 1.11
CA GLN A 7 -16.26 -3.17 0.69
C GLN A 7 -15.84 -4.56 1.18
N PHE A 8 -14.57 -4.74 1.55
CA PHE A 8 -14.04 -6.02 2.06
C PHE A 8 -13.92 -6.02 3.58
N VAL A 9 -13.35 -4.96 4.15
CA VAL A 9 -13.18 -4.80 5.60
C VAL A 9 -13.69 -3.43 6.01
N GLY A 10 -14.58 -3.38 6.99
CA GLY A 10 -15.14 -2.13 7.48
C GLY A 10 -14.11 -1.26 8.21
N PRO A 11 -14.16 0.08 8.08
CA PRO A 11 -13.26 0.99 8.81
C PRO A 11 -13.30 0.82 10.34
N VAL A 12 -14.43 0.36 10.89
CA VAL A 12 -14.60 0.09 12.32
C VAL A 12 -13.63 -0.99 12.83
N THR A 13 -13.36 -2.02 12.02
CA THR A 13 -12.44 -3.10 12.38
C THR A 13 -11.02 -2.57 12.53
N PHE A 14 -10.54 -1.79 11.56
CA PHE A 14 -9.22 -1.18 11.64
C PHE A 14 -9.12 -0.16 12.79
N ARG A 15 -10.19 0.59 13.06
CA ARG A 15 -10.22 1.53 14.19
C ARG A 15 -10.10 0.80 15.53
N ALA A 16 -10.82 -0.31 15.68
CA ALA A 16 -10.79 -1.13 16.89
C ALA A 16 -9.42 -1.78 17.12
N LEU A 17 -8.77 -2.28 16.06
CA LEU A 17 -7.47 -2.97 16.15
C LEU A 17 -6.28 -2.02 16.29
N SER A 18 -6.31 -0.88 15.60
CA SER A 18 -5.19 0.09 15.61
C SER A 18 -5.28 1.11 16.73
N HIS A 19 -6.46 1.29 17.35
CA HIS A 19 -6.75 2.39 18.27
C HIS A 19 -6.52 3.79 17.69
N HIS A 20 -6.50 3.91 16.36
CA HIS A 20 -6.30 5.17 15.65
C HIS A 20 -7.47 5.48 14.70
N PRO A 21 -7.70 6.78 14.36
CA PRO A 21 -8.67 7.16 13.34
C PRO A 21 -8.33 6.51 12.00
N VAL A 22 -9.36 6.00 11.31
CA VAL A 22 -9.24 5.42 9.98
C VAL A 22 -9.77 6.42 8.97
N ILE A 23 -8.89 6.93 8.11
CA ILE A 23 -9.26 7.89 7.07
C ILE A 23 -9.73 7.13 5.82
N THR A 24 -10.93 7.44 5.35
CA THR A 24 -11.54 6.87 4.13
C THR A 24 -11.83 7.93 3.07
N ASP A 25 -11.96 9.19 3.48
CA ASP A 25 -12.21 10.35 2.63
C ASP A 25 -11.24 11.47 3.04
N MET A 26 -10.57 12.06 2.05
CA MET A 26 -9.64 13.18 2.27
C MET A 26 -10.33 14.54 2.24
N TRP A 27 -11.62 14.57 1.91
CA TRP A 27 -12.45 15.77 1.83
C TRP A 27 -13.42 15.92 2.99
N ASP A 28 -13.32 15.06 4.02
CA ASP A 28 -14.20 15.10 5.18
C ASP A 28 -14.03 16.43 5.94
N PRO A 29 -15.05 17.33 5.96
CA PRO A 29 -14.96 18.62 6.63
C PRO A 29 -14.91 18.50 8.16
N HIS A 30 -15.17 17.31 8.70
CA HIS A 30 -15.07 16.99 10.12
C HIS A 30 -13.82 16.15 10.43
N GLY A 31 -12.92 16.00 9.46
CA GLY A 31 -11.65 15.31 9.59
C GLY A 31 -10.73 15.95 10.63
N ARG A 32 -9.83 15.14 11.20
CA ARG A 32 -8.84 15.61 12.18
C ARG A 32 -7.82 16.59 11.59
N TRP A 33 -7.58 16.51 10.29
CA TRP A 33 -6.56 17.28 9.57
C TRP A 33 -7.20 17.97 8.38
N ASP A 34 -6.78 19.21 8.09
CA ASP A 34 -7.23 19.94 6.90
C ASP A 34 -6.72 19.27 5.61
N GLU A 35 -5.47 18.78 5.63
CA GLU A 35 -4.83 18.06 4.53
C GLU A 35 -4.37 16.68 5.01
N PRO A 36 -5.28 15.70 5.18
CA PRO A 36 -4.94 14.43 5.82
C PRO A 36 -3.86 13.64 5.09
N HIS A 37 -3.79 13.74 3.77
CA HIS A 37 -2.78 13.04 2.97
C HIS A 37 -1.37 13.64 3.13
N VAL A 38 -1.25 14.95 3.30
CA VAL A 38 0.04 15.62 3.61
C VAL A 38 0.45 15.30 5.04
N ALA A 39 -0.46 15.50 6.00
CA ALA A 39 -0.18 15.25 7.41
C ALA A 39 0.26 13.81 7.69
N LEU A 40 -0.45 12.81 7.13
CA LEU A 40 -0.04 11.41 7.24
C LEU A 40 1.32 11.15 6.56
N GLY A 41 1.58 11.80 5.42
CA GLY A 41 2.84 11.64 4.69
C GLY A 41 4.05 12.16 5.47
N GLU A 42 3.89 13.25 6.21
CA GLU A 42 4.92 13.83 7.08
C GLU A 42 5.13 13.04 8.38
N LEU A 43 4.04 12.49 8.95
CA LEU A 43 4.09 11.69 10.17
C LEU A 43 4.72 10.30 9.97
N ALA A 44 4.70 9.77 8.74
CA ALA A 44 5.16 8.42 8.47
C ALA A 44 6.69 8.30 8.55
N ASP A 45 7.18 7.34 9.34
CA ASP A 45 8.57 6.87 9.23
C ASP A 45 8.76 5.83 8.11
N LEU A 46 7.65 5.14 7.74
CA LEU A 46 7.49 4.21 6.62
C LEU A 46 6.02 4.22 6.18
N TYR A 47 5.75 4.09 4.87
CA TYR A 47 4.40 3.99 4.32
C TYR A 47 4.15 2.63 3.67
N LEU A 48 3.32 1.79 4.31
CA LEU A 48 2.99 0.44 3.86
C LEU A 48 1.61 0.40 3.19
N ILE A 49 1.53 -0.21 2.00
CA ILE A 49 0.27 -0.55 1.32
C ILE A 49 0.17 -2.07 1.19
N ALA A 50 -0.69 -2.69 1.99
CA ALA A 50 -0.91 -4.14 2.01
C ALA A 50 -2.40 -4.48 2.24
N PRO A 51 -3.08 -5.14 1.29
CA PRO A 51 -2.62 -5.44 -0.08
C PRO A 51 -2.52 -4.18 -0.96
N ALA A 52 -1.58 -4.19 -1.91
CA ALA A 52 -1.51 -3.26 -3.03
C ALA A 52 -2.15 -3.90 -4.28
N THR A 53 -3.31 -3.40 -4.67
CA THR A 53 -4.01 -3.90 -5.88
C THR A 53 -3.31 -3.44 -7.16
N ALA A 54 -3.61 -4.07 -8.31
CA ALA A 54 -3.11 -3.61 -9.59
C ALA A 54 -3.50 -2.16 -9.93
N ASP A 55 -4.71 -1.72 -9.54
CA ASP A 55 -5.16 -0.33 -9.68
C ASP A 55 -4.30 0.61 -8.85
N THR A 56 -4.07 0.28 -7.56
CA THR A 56 -3.18 1.06 -6.70
C THR A 56 -1.76 1.15 -7.27
N LEU A 57 -1.20 0.04 -7.74
CA LEU A 57 0.13 0.03 -8.37
C LEU A 57 0.18 0.91 -9.62
N GLY A 58 -0.86 0.85 -10.46
CA GLY A 58 -0.98 1.69 -11.65
C GLY A 58 -1.05 3.17 -11.30
N ARG A 59 -1.84 3.55 -10.28
CA ARG A 59 -1.93 4.93 -9.80
C ARG A 59 -0.59 5.43 -9.27
N LEU A 60 0.10 4.65 -8.44
CA LEU A 60 1.42 5.03 -7.92
C LEU A 60 2.45 5.18 -9.05
N ALA A 61 2.47 4.24 -10.01
CA ALA A 61 3.37 4.31 -11.16
C ALA A 61 3.08 5.51 -12.06
N GLY A 62 1.80 5.88 -12.20
CA GLY A 62 1.33 7.03 -12.97
C GLY A 62 1.37 8.37 -12.23
N GLY A 63 1.63 8.41 -10.92
CA GLY A 63 1.56 9.64 -10.13
C GLY A 63 0.13 10.16 -9.91
N LEU A 64 -0.85 9.26 -9.82
CA LEU A 64 -2.26 9.61 -9.69
C LEU A 64 -2.71 9.58 -8.21
N ALA A 65 -3.24 10.70 -7.71
CA ALA A 65 -3.65 10.90 -6.32
C ALA A 65 -5.17 10.79 -6.10
N GLY A 66 -5.80 9.74 -6.65
CA GLY A 66 -7.27 9.63 -6.72
C GLY A 66 -7.98 9.36 -5.38
N ASP A 67 -7.25 8.97 -4.34
CA ASP A 67 -7.76 8.72 -3.00
C ASP A 67 -6.69 9.05 -1.95
N VAL A 68 -7.07 9.01 -0.66
CA VAL A 68 -6.15 9.32 0.45
C VAL A 68 -4.93 8.41 0.47
N VAL A 69 -5.01 7.16 0.00
CA VAL A 69 -3.88 6.21 0.04
C VAL A 69 -2.84 6.61 -1.00
N CYS A 70 -3.26 6.82 -2.25
CA CYS A 70 -2.35 7.21 -3.32
C CYS A 70 -1.83 8.64 -3.13
N ALA A 71 -2.67 9.56 -2.64
CA ALA A 71 -2.26 10.92 -2.32
C ALA A 71 -1.20 10.95 -1.22
N THR A 72 -1.38 10.18 -0.13
CA THR A 72 -0.39 10.10 0.95
C THR A 72 0.93 9.49 0.45
N ALA A 73 0.86 8.46 -0.40
CA ALA A 73 2.04 7.86 -0.99
C ALA A 73 2.86 8.84 -1.84
N LEU A 74 2.21 9.80 -2.51
CA LEU A 74 2.92 10.84 -3.27
C LEU A 74 3.44 11.98 -2.39
N ALA A 75 2.77 12.25 -1.27
CA ALA A 75 3.16 13.31 -0.33
C ALA A 75 4.27 12.87 0.65
N THR A 76 4.42 11.57 0.92
CA THR A 76 5.36 11.09 1.92
C THR A 76 6.82 11.17 1.45
N ARG A 77 7.70 11.51 2.39
CA ARG A 77 9.17 11.39 2.24
C ARG A 77 9.72 10.10 2.85
N ALA A 78 8.86 9.28 3.43
CA ALA A 78 9.22 8.00 4.00
C ALA A 78 9.47 6.95 2.91
N PRO A 79 10.24 5.89 3.20
CA PRO A 79 10.28 4.71 2.36
C PRO A 79 8.87 4.15 2.17
N ILE A 80 8.52 3.84 0.92
CA ILE A 80 7.24 3.22 0.57
C ILE A 80 7.49 1.74 0.37
N LEU A 81 6.68 0.91 1.04
CA LEU A 81 6.63 -0.54 0.85
C LEU A 81 5.24 -0.93 0.34
N VAL A 82 5.19 -1.71 -0.74
CA VAL A 82 3.94 -2.27 -1.26
C VAL A 82 3.98 -3.79 -1.22
N ALA A 83 2.85 -4.40 -0.84
CA ALA A 83 2.65 -5.84 -0.86
C ALA A 83 1.59 -6.21 -1.91
N PRO A 84 1.97 -6.50 -3.17
CA PRO A 84 1.02 -6.72 -4.25
C PRO A 84 0.11 -7.93 -4.01
N ALA A 85 -1.17 -7.80 -4.36
CA ALA A 85 -2.12 -8.92 -4.35
C ALA A 85 -3.12 -8.80 -5.51
N MET A 86 -3.24 -9.84 -6.33
CA MET A 86 -4.12 -9.90 -7.51
C MET A 86 -4.25 -11.33 -8.06
N SER A 87 -5.06 -11.53 -9.10
CA SER A 87 -5.09 -12.82 -9.82
C SER A 87 -3.80 -13.07 -10.60
N ASP A 88 -3.59 -14.32 -10.99
CA ASP A 88 -2.51 -14.78 -11.88
C ASP A 88 -2.44 -13.98 -13.18
N ALA A 89 -3.56 -13.87 -13.89
CA ALA A 89 -3.62 -13.15 -15.16
C ALA A 89 -3.28 -11.65 -15.00
N MET A 90 -3.65 -11.04 -13.87
CA MET A 90 -3.31 -9.64 -13.59
C MET A 90 -1.83 -9.50 -13.23
N ALA A 91 -1.28 -10.42 -12.43
CA ALA A 91 0.13 -10.40 -12.07
C ALA A 91 1.02 -10.55 -13.30
N GLU A 92 0.65 -11.40 -14.26
CA GLU A 92 1.40 -11.64 -15.50
C GLU A 92 1.17 -10.56 -16.58
N SER A 93 0.25 -9.61 -16.35
CA SER A 93 -0.02 -8.54 -17.29
C SER A 93 1.21 -7.64 -17.51
N PRO A 94 1.58 -7.33 -18.78
CA PRO A 94 2.68 -6.42 -19.08
C PRO A 94 2.55 -5.07 -18.38
N ALA A 95 1.33 -4.52 -18.29
CA ALA A 95 1.08 -3.25 -17.62
C ALA A 95 1.44 -3.29 -16.13
N VAL A 96 1.10 -4.37 -15.43
CA VAL A 96 1.45 -4.53 -14.01
C VAL A 96 2.95 -4.72 -13.84
N GLN A 97 3.59 -5.53 -14.70
CA GLN A 97 5.04 -5.74 -14.67
C GLN A 97 5.81 -4.44 -14.91
N GLU A 98 5.38 -3.63 -15.88
CA GLU A 98 5.94 -2.30 -16.12
C GLU A 98 5.74 -1.36 -14.93
N ASN A 99 4.54 -1.34 -14.34
CA ASN A 99 4.28 -0.52 -13.15
C ASN A 99 5.18 -0.90 -11.99
N LEU A 100 5.32 -2.20 -11.71
CA LEU A 100 6.23 -2.71 -10.67
C LEU A 100 7.69 -2.33 -10.95
N ALA A 101 8.15 -2.45 -12.20
CA ALA A 101 9.49 -2.06 -12.59
C ALA A 101 9.72 -0.56 -12.40
N ARG A 102 8.77 0.28 -12.83
CA ARG A 102 8.82 1.75 -12.64
C ARG A 102 8.84 2.13 -11.16
N LEU A 103 8.02 1.48 -10.33
CA LEU A 103 7.98 1.72 -8.88
C LEU A 103 9.31 1.37 -8.22
N ARG A 104 9.89 0.20 -8.53
CA ARG A 104 11.21 -0.20 -8.04
C ARG A 104 12.30 0.79 -8.46
N ALA A 105 12.29 1.23 -9.73
CA ALA A 105 13.25 2.22 -10.23
C ALA A 105 13.15 3.58 -9.50
N ARG A 106 11.98 3.91 -8.94
CA ARG A 106 11.75 5.12 -8.12
C ARG A 106 12.06 4.92 -6.63
N GLY A 107 12.58 3.76 -6.24
CA GLY A 107 12.92 3.45 -4.85
C GLY A 107 11.74 2.94 -4.00
N VAL A 108 10.61 2.56 -4.60
CA VAL A 108 9.53 1.87 -3.88
C VAL A 108 9.94 0.42 -3.65
N HIS A 109 9.86 -0.01 -2.39
CA HIS A 109 10.10 -1.38 -1.98
C HIS A 109 8.87 -2.24 -2.29
N VAL A 110 9.10 -3.47 -2.76
CA VAL A 110 8.03 -4.40 -3.15
C VAL A 110 8.28 -5.74 -2.48
N VAL A 111 7.32 -6.23 -1.70
CA VAL A 111 7.34 -7.55 -1.07
C VAL A 111 6.27 -8.45 -1.71
N GLY A 112 6.72 -9.50 -2.40
CA GLY A 112 5.85 -10.32 -3.25
C GLY A 112 5.54 -9.70 -4.63
N PRO A 113 4.46 -10.11 -5.32
CA PRO A 113 3.53 -11.17 -4.91
C PRO A 113 4.18 -12.56 -4.94
N GLU A 114 3.57 -13.54 -4.29
CA GLU A 114 4.03 -14.93 -4.22
C GLU A 114 3.21 -15.86 -5.11
N ARG A 115 3.79 -17.04 -5.42
CA ARG A 115 3.01 -18.17 -5.95
C ARG A 115 2.29 -18.90 -4.83
N GLY A 116 1.01 -19.18 -5.01
CA GLY A 116 0.22 -19.97 -4.06
C GLY A 116 -1.26 -20.02 -4.43
N PRO A 117 -2.11 -20.52 -3.51
CA PRO A 117 -3.56 -20.52 -3.68
C PRO A 117 -4.10 -19.10 -3.83
N LEU A 118 -4.98 -18.90 -4.81
CA LEU A 118 -5.65 -17.64 -5.11
C LEU A 118 -7.15 -17.74 -4.79
N ALA A 119 -7.81 -16.60 -4.60
CA ALA A 119 -9.25 -16.54 -4.34
C ALA A 119 -10.11 -17.15 -5.46
N SER A 120 -9.58 -17.26 -6.68
CA SER A 120 -10.22 -17.92 -7.81
C SER A 120 -10.24 -19.46 -7.71
N GLY A 121 -9.60 -20.05 -6.70
CA GLY A 121 -9.39 -21.48 -6.57
C GLY A 121 -8.20 -22.01 -7.38
N LYS A 122 -7.52 -21.16 -8.14
CA LYS A 122 -6.29 -21.51 -8.88
C LYS A 122 -5.06 -21.43 -7.98
N VAL A 123 -3.97 -22.03 -8.42
CA VAL A 123 -2.62 -21.82 -7.87
C VAL A 123 -1.79 -21.07 -8.90
N GLY A 124 -1.24 -19.91 -8.52
CA GLY A 124 -0.55 -19.03 -9.44
C GLY A 124 0.18 -17.90 -8.73
N LEU A 125 0.89 -17.07 -9.50
CA LEU A 125 1.55 -15.87 -8.99
C LEU A 125 0.48 -14.80 -8.70
N GLY A 126 0.51 -14.14 -7.54
CA GLY A 126 -0.46 -13.07 -7.25
C GLY A 126 -0.97 -13.06 -5.81
N ARG A 127 -0.66 -14.10 -5.02
CA ARG A 127 -0.93 -14.11 -3.58
C ARG A 127 -0.09 -13.01 -2.92
N MET A 128 -0.69 -12.27 -1.99
CA MET A 128 0.09 -11.36 -1.13
C MET A 128 1.12 -12.18 -0.35
N ALA A 129 2.30 -11.61 -0.08
CA ALA A 129 3.23 -12.21 0.86
C ALA A 129 2.58 -12.35 2.25
N GLU A 130 3.01 -13.35 3.02
CA GLU A 130 2.49 -13.56 4.37
C GLU A 130 2.78 -12.35 5.27
N PRO A 131 1.87 -12.02 6.22
CA PRO A 131 2.03 -10.86 7.10
C PRO A 131 3.39 -10.82 7.82
N GLU A 132 3.92 -11.96 8.24
CA GLU A 132 5.20 -12.07 8.93
C GLU A 132 6.38 -11.64 8.04
N VAL A 133 6.32 -11.96 6.74
CA VAL A 133 7.32 -11.54 5.75
C VAL A 133 7.23 -10.03 5.55
N ILE A 134 6.01 -9.49 5.42
CA ILE A 134 5.79 -8.04 5.27
C ILE A 134 6.33 -7.28 6.49
N VAL A 135 6.04 -7.75 7.71
CA VAL A 135 6.54 -7.13 8.94
C VAL A 135 8.07 -7.20 9.02
N GLY A 136 8.68 -8.30 8.57
CA GLY A 136 10.14 -8.43 8.46
C GLY A 136 10.77 -7.34 7.59
N GLU A 137 10.19 -7.10 6.40
CA GLU A 137 10.64 -6.03 5.49
C GLU A 137 10.43 -4.63 6.10
N VAL A 138 9.30 -4.40 6.77
CA VAL A 138 9.06 -3.13 7.50
C VAL A 138 10.14 -2.90 8.56
N ALA A 139 10.46 -3.91 9.37
CA ALA A 139 11.47 -3.81 10.42
C ALA A 139 12.86 -3.53 9.85
N ALA A 140 13.22 -4.18 8.75
CA ALA A 140 14.50 -3.96 8.06
C ALA A 140 14.63 -2.52 7.55
N LEU A 141 13.59 -1.99 6.91
CA LEU A 141 13.58 -0.62 6.37
C LEU A 141 13.65 0.44 7.47
N LEU A 142 12.94 0.25 8.58
CA LEU A 142 12.98 1.16 9.72
C LEU A 142 14.36 1.13 10.41
N SER A 143 14.98 -0.05 10.53
CA SER A 143 16.31 -0.21 11.15
C SER A 143 17.42 0.45 10.34
N GLY A 144 17.36 0.39 9.00
CA GLY A 144 18.32 1.06 8.11
C GLY A 144 18.30 2.60 8.23
N ARG A 145 17.22 3.18 8.76
CA ARG A 145 17.07 4.62 8.98
C ARG A 145 17.69 5.09 10.29
N ALA A 146 17.72 4.24 11.32
CA ALA A 146 18.30 4.56 12.63
C ALA A 146 19.81 4.83 12.57
N GLY A 147 20.52 4.28 11.56
CA GLY A 147 21.95 4.55 11.32
C GLY A 147 22.25 5.79 10.46
N ARG A 148 21.22 6.54 10.02
CA ARG A 148 21.35 7.70 9.11
C ARG A 148 20.89 9.03 9.72
N ARG A 149 20.42 9.04 10.98
CA ARG A 149 20.09 10.25 11.75
C ARG A 149 21.21 10.52 12.75
#